data_AF-A0A3Q3GQP5-F1
#
_entry.id   AF-A0A3Q3GQP5-F1
#
_cell.length_a   1.000
_cell.length_b   1.000
_cell.length_c   1.000
_cell.angle_alpha   90.00
_cell.angle_beta   90.00
_cell.angle_gamma   90.00
#
_symmetry.space_group_name_H-M   'P 1'
#
loop_
_entity.id
_entity.type
_entity.pdbx_description
1 polymer ?
#
loop_
_entity_poly.entity_id
_entity_poly.type
_entity_poly.pdbx_seq_one_letter_code
_entity_poly.pdbx_strand_id
1 'polypeptide(L)'
;MRIQFALLLLLSVLCIDAVEDLRHTMFRNQHVIGKMVVGDCTAKMNDPQKEINNNYCKRLNTFIVGAGQRIRTMCGSKIGTVTSPDTFNTIDCKLQQGSVYPNCVYLRGSAVTRRITVTCVNEYPVHYESFRMTS
;
A
#
# COMPACT_ATOMS: atom_id res chain seq x y z
N MET A 1 25.17 30.88 -39.32
CA MET A 1 24.29 30.77 -38.13
C MET A 1 22.96 30.11 -38.49
N ARG A 2 22.84 28.77 -38.58
CA ARG A 2 21.53 28.10 -38.74
C ARG A 2 21.45 26.66 -38.18
N ILE A 3 22.36 26.25 -37.29
CA ILE A 3 22.36 24.88 -36.73
C ILE A 3 22.71 24.90 -35.23
N GLN A 4 22.10 25.83 -34.47
CA GLN A 4 22.27 25.87 -33.00
C GLN A 4 20.94 25.93 -32.23
N PHE A 5 19.81 26.14 -32.90
CA PHE A 5 18.51 26.23 -32.22
C PHE A 5 17.74 24.90 -32.16
N ALA A 6 18.11 23.91 -32.98
CA ALA A 6 17.39 22.62 -33.02
C ALA A 6 17.79 21.65 -31.88
N LEU A 7 18.99 21.80 -31.28
CA LEU A 7 19.43 20.94 -30.18
C LEU A 7 18.93 21.40 -28.79
N LEU A 8 18.55 22.67 -28.64
CA LEU A 8 18.07 23.24 -27.37
C LEU A 8 16.60 22.90 -27.07
N LEU A 9 15.83 22.50 -28.08
CA LEU A 9 14.41 22.13 -27.91
C LEU A 9 14.17 20.63 -27.66
N LEU A 10 15.20 19.79 -27.79
CA LEU A 10 15.11 18.34 -27.53
C LEU A 10 15.49 17.92 -26.11
N LEU A 11 15.96 18.87 -25.28
CA LEU A 11 16.36 18.63 -23.88
C LEU A 11 15.25 18.88 -22.85
N SER A 12 14.08 19.36 -23.26
CA SER A 12 12.95 19.63 -22.34
C SER A 12 12.00 18.44 -22.15
N VAL A 13 12.22 17.30 -22.82
CA VAL A 13 11.40 16.08 -22.68
C VAL A 13 12.07 15.05 -21.76
N LEU A 14 12.70 15.50 -20.68
CA LEU A 14 13.25 14.62 -19.65
C LEU A 14 12.50 14.86 -18.34
N CYS A 15 11.69 13.85 -17.98
CA CYS A 15 11.16 13.58 -16.65
C CYS A 15 10.12 14.58 -16.11
N ILE A 16 8.88 14.51 -16.63
CA ILE A 16 7.73 14.60 -15.70
C ILE A 16 7.62 13.23 -15.05
N ASP A 17 8.50 12.93 -14.11
CA ASP A 17 8.15 11.92 -13.11
C ASP A 17 7.03 12.56 -12.31
N ALA A 18 5.78 12.10 -12.54
CA ALA A 18 4.67 12.48 -11.70
C ALA A 18 5.10 12.16 -10.26
N VAL A 19 5.29 13.19 -9.44
CA VAL A 19 5.68 13.05 -8.04
C VAL A 19 4.70 12.05 -7.41
N GLU A 20 5.16 10.82 -7.17
CA GLU A 20 4.34 9.80 -6.53
C GLU A 20 3.98 10.36 -5.16
N ASP A 21 2.68 10.52 -4.91
CA ASP A 21 2.18 11.08 -3.66
C ASP A 21 2.81 10.28 -2.51
N LEU A 22 3.51 10.95 -1.58
CA LEU A 22 4.18 10.27 -0.47
C LEU A 22 3.22 9.34 0.30
N ARG A 23 1.94 9.72 0.38
CA ARG A 23 0.91 8.89 1.02
C ARG A 23 0.60 7.63 0.22
N HIS A 24 0.67 7.69 -1.10
CA HIS A 24 0.57 6.52 -1.96
C HIS A 24 1.74 5.56 -1.75
N THR A 25 2.96 6.10 -1.66
CA THR A 25 4.15 5.31 -1.34
C THR A 25 4.00 4.60 0.01
N MET A 26 3.57 5.32 1.04
CA MET A 26 3.29 4.74 2.37
C MET A 26 2.19 3.68 2.30
N PHE A 27 1.10 3.93 1.57
CA PHE A 27 0.04 2.94 1.36
C PHE A 27 0.59 1.67 0.71
N ARG A 28 1.40 1.80 -0.35
CA ARG A 28 2.01 0.65 -1.04
C ARG A 28 2.95 -0.13 -0.12
N ASN A 29 3.78 0.57 0.64
CA ASN A 29 4.68 -0.05 1.60
C ASN A 29 3.89 -0.86 2.62
N GLN A 30 2.88 -0.27 3.26
CA GLN A 30 2.13 -0.92 4.33
C GLN A 30 1.16 -2.00 3.85
N HIS A 31 0.56 -1.85 2.67
CA HIS A 31 -0.60 -2.65 2.26
C HIS A 31 -0.38 -3.49 1.01
N VAL A 32 0.64 -3.26 0.18
CA VAL A 32 0.80 -4.01 -1.06
C VAL A 32 2.01 -4.93 -0.97
N ILE A 33 1.84 -6.20 -1.32
CA ILE A 33 2.93 -7.17 -1.33
C ILE A 33 2.79 -8.13 -2.52
N GLY A 34 3.91 -8.45 -3.18
CA GLY A 34 3.88 -9.35 -4.33
C GLY A 34 3.47 -10.77 -3.95
N LYS A 35 4.09 -11.32 -2.92
CA LYS A 35 3.81 -12.67 -2.39
C LYS A 35 3.92 -12.66 -0.87
N MET A 36 2.99 -13.35 -0.21
CA MET A 36 2.96 -13.53 1.23
C MET A 36 2.08 -14.74 1.56
N VAL A 37 2.43 -15.48 2.61
CA VAL A 37 1.55 -16.50 3.20
C VAL A 37 1.16 -16.12 4.63
N VAL A 38 0.12 -16.75 5.15
CA VAL A 38 -0.44 -16.43 6.49
C VAL A 38 0.55 -16.61 7.65
N GLY A 39 1.62 -17.38 7.47
CA GLY A 39 2.69 -17.53 8.49
C GLY A 39 3.64 -16.33 8.57
N ASP A 40 3.62 -15.42 7.59
CA ASP A 40 4.64 -14.39 7.45
C ASP A 40 4.31 -13.10 8.21
N CYS A 41 3.18 -13.01 8.91
CA CYS A 41 2.70 -11.77 9.52
C CYS A 41 3.77 -11.11 10.41
N THR A 42 4.38 -11.85 11.34
CA THR A 42 5.43 -11.29 12.21
C THR A 42 6.62 -10.77 11.41
N ALA A 43 7.09 -11.51 10.40
CA ALA A 43 8.22 -11.08 9.59
C ALA A 43 7.90 -9.82 8.75
N LYS A 44 6.72 -9.79 8.09
CA LYS A 44 6.34 -8.68 7.21
C LYS A 44 5.89 -7.43 7.94
N MET A 45 5.30 -7.57 9.13
CA MET A 45 4.90 -6.42 9.95
C MET A 45 6.10 -5.71 10.58
N ASN A 46 7.17 -6.45 10.89
CA ASN A 46 8.42 -5.89 11.45
C ASN A 46 9.46 -5.52 10.39
N ASP A 47 9.17 -5.72 9.11
CA ASP A 47 10.06 -5.30 8.04
C ASP A 47 10.15 -3.76 8.04
N PRO A 48 11.33 -3.16 8.29
CA PRO A 48 11.48 -1.72 8.39
C PRO A 48 11.13 -1.01 7.08
N GLN A 49 11.26 -1.66 5.93
CA GLN A 49 10.90 -1.09 4.63
C GLN A 49 9.38 -0.91 4.46
N LYS A 50 8.59 -1.60 5.29
CA LYS A 50 7.13 -1.54 5.26
C LYS A 50 6.58 -0.38 6.07
N GLU A 51 7.36 0.16 7.01
CA GLU A 51 6.97 1.29 7.87
C GLU A 51 5.61 1.09 8.57
N ILE A 52 5.31 -0.15 8.96
CA ILE A 52 4.03 -0.50 9.58
C ILE A 52 4.03 -0.23 11.09
N ASN A 53 5.11 -0.63 11.76
CA ASN A 53 5.32 -0.43 13.19
C ASN A 53 6.21 0.79 13.40
N ASN A 54 5.60 1.95 13.68
CA ASN A 54 6.32 3.20 13.89
C ASN A 54 6.24 3.62 15.37
N ASN A 55 7.25 3.26 16.17
CA ASN A 55 7.31 3.47 17.63
C ASN A 55 6.23 2.75 18.46
N TYR A 56 5.37 1.96 17.82
CA TYR A 56 4.40 1.08 18.47
C TYR A 56 4.04 -0.08 17.53
N CYS A 57 3.48 -1.15 18.09
CA CYS A 57 2.97 -2.26 17.28
C CYS A 57 1.58 -1.94 16.72
N LYS A 58 1.45 -1.89 15.39
CA LYS A 58 0.16 -1.69 14.73
C LYS A 58 -0.75 -2.86 15.06
N ARG A 59 -1.97 -2.58 15.56
CA ARG A 59 -2.91 -3.61 16.04
C ARG A 59 -3.42 -4.52 14.93
N LEU A 60 -3.68 -3.95 13.75
CA LEU A 60 -4.22 -4.64 12.59
C LEU A 60 -3.59 -4.04 11.34
N ASN A 61 -3.21 -4.90 10.39
CA ASN A 61 -2.85 -4.48 9.05
C ASN A 61 -3.29 -5.54 8.05
N THR A 62 -3.74 -5.08 6.89
CA THR A 62 -4.08 -5.95 5.77
C THR A 62 -3.04 -5.82 4.69
N PHE A 63 -2.48 -6.95 4.26
CA PHE A 63 -1.69 -7.03 3.05
C PHE A 63 -2.56 -7.49 1.88
N ILE A 64 -2.49 -6.76 0.78
CA ILE A 64 -3.10 -7.05 -0.51
C ILE A 64 -2.04 -7.77 -1.33
N VAL A 65 -2.28 -9.05 -1.59
CA VAL A 65 -1.29 -9.96 -2.18
C VAL A 65 -1.46 -10.00 -3.70
N GLY A 66 -0.39 -9.73 -4.43
CA GLY A 66 -0.34 -9.87 -5.88
C GLY A 66 -1.15 -8.81 -6.65
N ALA A 67 -1.51 -7.69 -6.03
CA ALA A 67 -2.31 -6.65 -6.68
C ALA A 67 -1.58 -5.90 -7.80
N GLY A 68 -0.24 -5.76 -7.69
CA GLY A 68 0.57 -5.05 -8.68
C GLY A 68 0.00 -3.67 -9.01
N GLN A 69 -0.16 -3.37 -10.31
CA GLN A 69 -0.74 -2.10 -10.78
C GLN A 69 -2.27 -2.02 -10.67
N ARG A 70 -2.98 -3.15 -10.45
CA ARG A 70 -4.45 -3.15 -10.33
C ARG A 70 -4.94 -2.32 -9.15
N ILE A 71 -4.10 -2.15 -8.13
CA ILE A 71 -4.42 -1.32 -6.96
C ILE A 71 -4.47 0.17 -7.30
N ARG A 72 -3.68 0.64 -8.28
CA ARG A 72 -3.69 2.04 -8.71
C ARG A 72 -4.94 2.34 -9.55
N THR A 73 -5.30 1.43 -10.45
CA THR A 73 -6.42 1.61 -11.37
C THR A 73 -7.79 1.68 -10.69
N MET A 74 -7.90 1.25 -9.42
CA MET A 74 -9.19 1.26 -8.71
C MET A 74 -9.70 2.68 -8.39
N CYS A 75 -8.79 3.64 -8.22
CA CYS A 75 -9.17 5.02 -7.91
C CYS A 75 -9.72 5.72 -9.15
N GLY A 76 -9.10 5.53 -10.32
CA GLY A 76 -9.46 6.29 -11.53
C GLY A 76 -9.53 7.79 -11.21
N SER A 77 -10.59 8.47 -11.65
CA SER A 77 -10.84 9.88 -11.31
C SER A 77 -11.60 10.11 -9.99
N LYS A 78 -11.84 9.07 -9.18
CA LYS A 78 -12.61 9.17 -7.94
C LYS A 78 -11.75 9.72 -6.81
N ILE A 79 -12.35 10.56 -5.98
CA ILE A 79 -11.74 11.16 -4.78
C ILE A 79 -12.55 10.74 -3.55
N GLY A 80 -11.87 10.50 -2.43
CA GLY A 80 -12.48 10.06 -1.18
C GLY A 80 -12.56 8.54 -1.07
N THR A 81 -13.50 8.04 -0.27
CA THR A 81 -13.61 6.61 0.03
C THR A 81 -14.17 5.83 -1.17
N VAL A 82 -13.40 4.85 -1.66
CA VAL A 82 -13.72 4.04 -2.83
C VAL A 82 -13.59 2.56 -2.47
N THR A 83 -14.65 1.80 -2.71
CA THR A 83 -14.61 0.33 -2.70
C THR A 83 -14.26 -0.20 -4.09
N SER A 84 -13.29 -1.11 -4.16
CA SER A 84 -12.86 -1.72 -5.41
C SER A 84 -14.01 -2.43 -6.12
N PRO A 85 -14.08 -2.44 -7.47
CA PRO A 85 -15.07 -3.23 -8.19
C PRO A 85 -14.80 -4.72 -8.07
N ASP A 86 -13.52 -5.12 -8.10
CA ASP A 86 -13.08 -6.50 -8.02
C ASP A 86 -12.66 -6.89 -6.59
N THR A 87 -12.58 -8.19 -6.35
CA THR A 87 -11.97 -8.76 -5.14
C THR A 87 -10.45 -8.86 -5.27
N PHE A 88 -9.77 -8.72 -4.14
CA PHE A 88 -8.35 -8.95 -3.97
C PHE A 88 -8.09 -10.07 -2.96
N ASN A 89 -7.00 -10.79 -3.17
CA ASN A 89 -6.43 -11.69 -2.17
C ASN A 89 -5.82 -10.83 -1.07
N THR A 90 -6.24 -11.05 0.17
CA THR A 90 -5.77 -10.29 1.33
C THR A 90 -5.34 -11.21 2.45
N ILE A 91 -4.39 -10.76 3.26
CA ILE A 91 -3.99 -11.39 4.52
C ILE A 91 -4.09 -10.36 5.63
N ASP A 92 -4.94 -10.64 6.61
CA ASP A 92 -5.08 -9.82 7.81
C ASP A 92 -4.13 -10.29 8.90
N CYS A 93 -3.24 -9.39 9.33
CA CYS A 93 -2.31 -9.60 10.43
C CYS A 93 -2.80 -8.87 11.68
N LYS A 94 -3.15 -9.63 12.71
CA LYS A 94 -3.59 -9.12 14.02
C LYS A 94 -2.48 -9.25 15.05
N LEU A 95 -2.24 -8.18 15.80
CA LEU A 95 -1.26 -8.16 16.87
C LEU A 95 -1.61 -9.21 17.94
N GLN A 96 -0.62 -9.98 18.37
CA GLN A 96 -0.77 -10.89 19.50
C GLN A 96 -0.87 -10.10 20.81
N GLN A 97 -1.80 -10.48 21.68
CA GLN A 97 -1.97 -9.83 22.97
C GLN A 97 -0.67 -9.88 23.78
N GLY A 98 -0.34 -8.76 24.44
CA GLY A 98 0.87 -8.63 25.25
C GLY A 98 2.16 -8.35 24.47
N SER A 99 2.09 -8.24 23.13
CA SER A 99 3.25 -7.88 22.33
C SER A 99 3.62 -6.40 22.46
N VAL A 100 4.93 -6.11 22.48
CA VAL A 100 5.51 -4.78 22.73
C VAL A 100 6.57 -4.45 21.68
N TYR A 101 6.62 -3.18 21.27
CA TYR A 101 7.63 -2.65 20.35
C TYR A 101 9.03 -2.70 21.01
N PRO A 102 10.12 -3.01 20.28
CA PRO A 102 10.21 -3.20 18.83
C PRO A 102 9.91 -4.63 18.35
N ASN A 103 9.75 -5.60 19.26
CA ASN A 103 9.61 -7.02 18.91
C ASN A 103 8.13 -7.41 18.79
N CYS A 104 7.43 -6.82 17.82
CA CYS A 104 6.00 -7.04 17.65
C CYS A 104 5.71 -8.46 17.14
N VAL A 105 4.85 -9.22 17.82
CA VAL A 105 4.47 -10.59 17.48
C VAL A 105 3.04 -10.55 16.98
N TYR A 106 2.81 -11.17 15.82
CA TYR A 106 1.51 -11.22 15.19
C TYR A 106 0.99 -12.65 15.14
N LEU A 107 -0.33 -12.78 15.26
CA LEU A 107 -0.99 -14.06 15.05
C LEU A 107 -0.78 -14.52 13.59
N ARG A 108 -0.96 -15.82 13.35
CA ARG A 108 -1.09 -16.35 12.00
C ARG A 108 -2.19 -15.57 11.28
N GLY A 109 -1.88 -15.09 10.07
CA GLY A 109 -2.77 -14.24 9.30
C GLY A 109 -4.05 -14.96 8.86
N SER A 110 -5.09 -14.18 8.60
CA SER A 110 -6.33 -14.68 7.99
C SER A 110 -6.34 -14.35 6.50
N ALA A 111 -6.34 -15.38 5.65
CA ALA A 111 -6.43 -15.20 4.20
C ALA A 111 -7.90 -15.05 3.78
N VAL A 112 -8.22 -13.95 3.11
CA VAL A 112 -9.58 -13.64 2.66
C VAL A 112 -9.53 -13.02 1.27
N THR A 113 -10.41 -13.47 0.37
CA THR A 113 -10.64 -12.83 -0.92
C THR A 113 -11.84 -11.90 -0.82
N ARG A 114 -11.64 -10.59 -0.96
CA ARG A 114 -12.71 -9.59 -0.74
C ARG A 114 -12.50 -8.32 -1.54
N ARG A 115 -13.58 -7.55 -1.71
CA ARG A 115 -13.48 -6.16 -2.13
C ARG A 115 -12.83 -5.35 -1.00
N ILE A 116 -11.98 -4.40 -1.35
CA ILE A 116 -11.28 -3.54 -0.40
C ILE A 116 -11.83 -2.13 -0.50
N THR A 117 -11.75 -1.38 0.59
CA THR A 117 -12.12 0.03 0.61
C THR A 117 -10.88 0.85 0.96
N VAL A 118 -10.63 1.88 0.17
CA VAL A 118 -9.48 2.78 0.36
C VAL A 118 -9.93 4.22 0.22
N THR A 119 -9.18 5.15 0.79
CA THR A 119 -9.31 6.56 0.43
C THR A 119 -8.40 6.85 -0.77
N CYS A 120 -8.96 7.48 -1.80
CA CYS A 120 -8.28 7.91 -3.02
C CYS A 120 -8.05 9.43 -3.02
N VAL A 121 -6.85 9.85 -3.40
CA VAL A 121 -6.49 11.26 -3.64
C VAL A 121 -5.64 11.34 -4.89
N ASN A 122 -5.97 12.26 -5.80
CA ASN A 122 -5.26 12.45 -7.07
C ASN A 122 -5.03 11.14 -7.84
N GLU A 123 -6.07 10.31 -7.96
CA GLU A 123 -6.02 9.00 -8.64
C GLU A 123 -5.21 7.90 -7.94
N TYR A 124 -4.70 8.15 -6.73
CA TYR A 124 -3.91 7.20 -5.96
C TYR A 124 -4.60 6.75 -4.67
N PRO A 125 -4.54 5.46 -4.30
CA PRO A 125 -4.95 5.02 -2.98
C PRO A 125 -3.91 5.46 -1.96
N VAL A 126 -4.37 6.13 -0.90
CA VAL A 126 -3.52 6.73 0.14
C VAL A 126 -3.81 6.20 1.54
N HIS A 127 -4.95 5.54 1.76
CA HIS A 127 -5.31 4.93 3.05
C HIS A 127 -6.14 3.67 2.85
N TYR A 128 -5.87 2.60 3.59
CA TYR A 128 -6.70 1.40 3.62
C TYR A 128 -7.73 1.52 4.74
N GLU A 129 -9.01 1.47 4.41
CA GLU A 129 -10.08 1.47 5.41
C GLU A 129 -10.05 0.12 6.15
N SER A 130 -9.42 0.12 7.32
CA SER A 130 -9.26 -1.09 8.11
C SER A 130 -10.62 -1.60 8.55
N PHE A 131 -10.93 -2.86 8.22
CA PHE A 131 -12.15 -3.49 8.72
C PHE A 131 -12.05 -3.61 10.24
N ARG A 132 -13.06 -3.09 10.96
CA ARG A 132 -13.30 -3.52 12.33
C ARG A 132 -13.70 -4.98 12.28
N MET A 133 -12.78 -5.88 12.62
CA MET A 133 -13.17 -7.23 13.03
C MET A 133 -14.00 -7.06 14.29
N THR A 134 -15.32 -7.23 14.19
CA THR A 134 -16.18 -7.40 15.37
C THR A 134 -15.67 -8.64 16.10
N SER A 135 -15.23 -8.41 17.33
CA SER A 135 -14.86 -9.43 18.32
C SER A 135 -16.00 -10.40 18.58
#